data_AF-A0A920SAG6-F1
#
_entry.id   AF-A0A920SAG6-F1
#
_cell.length_a   1.000
_cell.length_b   1.000
_cell.length_c   1.000
_cell.angle_alpha   90.00
_cell.angle_beta   90.00
_cell.angle_gamma   90.00
#
_symmetry.space_group_name_H-M   'P 1'
#
loop_
_entity.id
_entity.type
_entity.pdbx_description
1 polymer ?
#
loop_
_entity_poly.entity_id
_entity_poly.type
_entity_poly.pdbx_seq_one_letter_code
_entity_poly.pdbx_strand_id
1 'polypeptide(L)'
;MLKGTKQTPQEVLMVMEPGFGLATIEKIAINAVMAGCRPEQFPVLLAAIDCLGKPEMNHRDMQVSGHTEAPIILVNGPIAEKAGINFGTTAMGPGVINSANTAIGRALRLCLINIGYCNAGAGDPNFVGLPTKFGMCIAENEAASPWQPYHMDLGYKKDESAVTVVTVTGPTTIIDPRSKNHEDTLNNISSMMFYPNAGSGNWLKGWESAQIGHTNRRIQYQGPYHPIILSPSRAVIMAEAGMSKRDAQKWLHENCRASLRSILSKGDIPTDSDGNWIHHPELQHLADNPDATIPALESPEQYLLFVTGGSTHYANFFYGTYGIATSPVEDV
;
A
#
# COMPACT_ATOMS: atom_id res chain seq x y z
N MET A 1 -24.48 8.91 -9.59
CA MET A 1 -23.23 8.14 -9.59
C MET A 1 -22.67 7.99 -11.00
N LEU A 2 -23.35 7.29 -11.92
CA LEU A 2 -22.88 7.02 -13.30
C LEU A 2 -22.47 8.26 -14.14
N LYS A 3 -22.92 9.47 -13.78
CA LYS A 3 -22.41 10.72 -14.38
C LYS A 3 -20.92 11.00 -14.13
N GLY A 4 -20.33 10.31 -13.15
CA GLY A 4 -18.93 10.46 -12.76
C GLY A 4 -17.95 9.66 -13.60
N THR A 5 -18.40 8.82 -14.54
CA THR A 5 -17.53 8.05 -15.46
C THR A 5 -18.08 8.14 -16.88
N LYS A 6 -17.23 7.81 -17.86
CA LYS A 6 -17.63 7.62 -19.26
C LYS A 6 -17.90 6.15 -19.61
N GLN A 7 -17.55 5.21 -18.73
CA GLN A 7 -17.75 3.79 -18.93
C GLN A 7 -19.24 3.43 -18.98
N THR A 8 -19.54 2.34 -19.68
CA THR A 8 -20.94 1.89 -19.80
C THR A 8 -21.37 1.13 -18.53
N PRO A 9 -22.64 1.23 -18.09
CA PRO A 9 -23.07 0.59 -16.84
C PRO A 9 -22.85 -0.93 -16.76
N GLN A 10 -22.87 -1.62 -17.91
CA GLN A 10 -22.71 -3.08 -18.00
C GLN A 10 -21.27 -3.53 -18.23
N GLU A 11 -20.34 -2.59 -18.41
CA GLU A 11 -18.92 -2.89 -18.50
C GLU A 11 -18.44 -3.54 -17.19
N VAL A 12 -17.71 -4.65 -17.32
CA VAL A 12 -17.16 -5.40 -16.18
C VAL A 12 -15.73 -4.95 -15.97
N LEU A 13 -15.47 -4.26 -14.86
CA LEU A 13 -14.14 -3.77 -14.53
C LEU A 13 -13.23 -4.90 -14.03
N MET A 14 -13.78 -5.81 -13.21
CA MET A 14 -13.07 -7.02 -12.79
C MET A 14 -14.05 -8.15 -12.42
N VAL A 15 -13.53 -9.38 -12.40
CA VAL A 15 -14.18 -10.50 -11.70
C VAL A 15 -13.67 -10.49 -10.26
N MET A 16 -14.54 -10.11 -9.31
CA MET A 16 -14.16 -9.85 -7.93
C MET A 16 -14.12 -11.13 -7.11
N GLU A 17 -12.93 -11.52 -6.69
CA GLU A 17 -12.65 -12.69 -5.85
C GLU A 17 -12.93 -12.36 -4.36
N PRO A 18 -13.17 -13.36 -3.49
CA PRO A 18 -13.22 -14.80 -3.74
C PRO A 18 -14.53 -15.34 -4.33
N GLY A 19 -15.63 -14.58 -4.27
CA GLY A 19 -16.97 -15.00 -4.72
C GLY A 19 -17.21 -14.89 -6.22
N PHE A 20 -16.26 -14.36 -6.96
CA PHE A 20 -16.27 -14.25 -8.43
C PHE A 20 -17.43 -13.43 -9.00
N GLY A 21 -17.92 -12.45 -8.25
CA GLY A 21 -18.96 -11.56 -8.76
C GLY A 21 -18.42 -10.66 -9.86
N LEU A 22 -19.19 -10.49 -10.93
CA LEU A 22 -18.88 -9.53 -11.97
C LEU A 22 -19.06 -8.11 -11.43
N ALA A 23 -17.96 -7.37 -11.25
CA ALA A 23 -17.96 -5.99 -10.80
C ALA A 23 -18.26 -5.06 -11.99
N THR A 24 -19.53 -4.97 -12.35
CA THR A 24 -19.98 -4.02 -13.36
C THR A 24 -19.97 -2.60 -12.82
N ILE A 25 -19.80 -1.61 -13.69
CA ILE A 25 -19.84 -0.18 -13.33
C ILE A 25 -21.14 0.17 -12.59
N GLU A 26 -22.28 -0.40 -12.99
CA GLU A 26 -23.55 -0.24 -12.29
C GLU A 26 -23.51 -0.79 -10.86
N LYS A 27 -22.99 -2.01 -10.64
CA LYS A 27 -22.90 -2.61 -9.31
C LYS A 27 -21.94 -1.84 -8.40
N ILE A 28 -20.83 -1.37 -8.95
CA ILE A 28 -19.89 -0.52 -8.22
C ILE A 28 -20.59 0.80 -7.85
N ALA A 29 -21.33 1.41 -8.79
CA ALA A 29 -22.09 2.63 -8.55
C ALA A 29 -23.14 2.47 -7.44
N ILE A 30 -23.83 1.35 -7.38
CA ILE A 30 -24.80 1.03 -6.30
C ILE A 30 -24.08 1.02 -4.94
N ASN A 31 -22.94 0.34 -4.84
CA ASN A 31 -22.13 0.32 -3.61
C ASN A 31 -21.60 1.69 -3.23
N ALA A 32 -21.17 2.50 -4.21
CA ALA A 32 -20.74 3.87 -3.99
C ALA A 32 -21.88 4.74 -3.43
N VAL A 33 -23.11 4.61 -3.96
CA VAL A 33 -24.28 5.32 -3.42
C VAL A 33 -24.59 4.88 -1.99
N MET A 34 -24.59 3.58 -1.71
CA MET A 34 -24.76 3.05 -0.35
C MET A 34 -23.68 3.56 0.61
N ALA A 35 -22.45 3.78 0.11
CA ALA A 35 -21.33 4.31 0.86
C ALA A 35 -21.47 5.79 1.23
N GLY A 36 -22.32 6.54 0.51
CA GLY A 36 -22.44 8.00 0.61
C GLY A 36 -21.52 8.75 -0.36
N CYS A 37 -20.97 8.08 -1.38
CA CYS A 37 -20.16 8.75 -2.39
C CYS A 37 -20.99 9.72 -3.24
N ARG A 38 -20.33 10.76 -3.73
CA ARG A 38 -20.79 11.68 -4.76
C ARG A 38 -20.19 11.29 -6.12
N PRO A 39 -20.78 11.74 -7.25
CA PRO A 39 -20.27 11.40 -8.58
C PRO A 39 -18.79 11.73 -8.80
N GLU A 40 -18.29 12.82 -8.20
CA GLU A 40 -16.90 13.29 -8.34
C GLU A 40 -15.88 12.34 -7.70
N GLN A 41 -16.32 11.48 -6.78
CA GLN A 41 -15.50 10.48 -6.09
C GLN A 41 -15.50 9.12 -6.80
N PHE A 42 -16.39 8.94 -7.79
CA PHE A 42 -16.58 7.67 -8.46
C PHE A 42 -15.34 7.22 -9.25
N PRO A 43 -14.65 8.08 -10.02
CA PRO A 43 -13.42 7.70 -10.71
C PRO A 43 -12.34 7.14 -9.79
N VAL A 44 -12.19 7.71 -8.58
CA VAL A 44 -11.22 7.24 -7.58
C VAL A 44 -11.54 5.81 -7.14
N LEU A 45 -12.82 5.51 -6.92
CA LEU A 45 -13.26 4.15 -6.57
C LEU A 45 -13.05 3.16 -7.73
N LEU A 46 -13.32 3.58 -8.98
CA LEU A 46 -13.08 2.74 -10.15
C LEU A 46 -11.59 2.43 -10.29
N ALA A 47 -10.71 3.43 -10.19
CA ALA A 47 -9.27 3.22 -10.25
C ALA A 47 -8.76 2.31 -9.11
N ALA A 48 -9.33 2.44 -7.91
CA ALA A 48 -9.00 1.54 -6.79
C ALA A 48 -9.43 0.09 -7.06
N ILE A 49 -10.59 -0.14 -7.68
CA ILE A 49 -11.05 -1.49 -8.05
C ILE A 49 -10.23 -2.05 -9.21
N ASP A 50 -9.86 -1.22 -10.19
CA ASP A 50 -8.94 -1.60 -11.26
C ASP A 50 -7.59 -2.06 -10.70
N CYS A 51 -7.05 -1.35 -9.70
CA CYS A 51 -5.85 -1.79 -8.98
C CYS A 51 -6.02 -3.20 -8.40
N LEU A 52 -7.14 -3.51 -7.74
CA LEU A 52 -7.41 -4.85 -7.21
C LEU A 52 -7.52 -5.93 -8.29
N GLY A 53 -7.86 -5.55 -9.52
CA GLY A 53 -7.88 -6.46 -10.66
C GLY A 53 -6.49 -6.82 -11.18
N LYS A 54 -5.45 -6.09 -10.80
CA LYS A 54 -4.08 -6.38 -11.24
C LYS A 54 -3.53 -7.60 -10.52
N PRO A 55 -2.89 -8.55 -11.23
CA PRO A 55 -2.52 -9.80 -10.60
C PRO A 55 -1.47 -9.63 -9.49
N GLU A 56 -0.63 -8.59 -9.55
CA GLU A 56 0.35 -8.29 -8.51
C GLU A 56 -0.27 -7.94 -7.15
N MET A 57 -1.55 -7.52 -7.11
CA MET A 57 -2.25 -7.27 -5.84
C MET A 57 -2.53 -8.54 -5.05
N ASN A 58 -2.46 -9.72 -5.69
CA ASN A 58 -2.84 -11.00 -5.11
C ASN A 58 -4.19 -10.95 -4.36
N HIS A 59 -5.19 -10.35 -5.01
CA HIS A 59 -6.45 -9.94 -4.39
C HIS A 59 -7.17 -11.08 -3.65
N ARG A 60 -7.21 -12.27 -4.24
CA ARG A 60 -7.81 -13.46 -3.61
C ARG A 60 -7.17 -13.80 -2.28
N ASP A 61 -5.86 -13.98 -2.26
CA ASP A 61 -5.14 -14.45 -1.08
C ASP A 61 -5.22 -13.41 0.04
N MET A 62 -5.11 -12.12 -0.31
CA MET A 62 -5.36 -11.01 0.61
C MET A 62 -6.75 -11.12 1.28
N GLN A 63 -7.79 -11.41 0.50
CA GLN A 63 -9.17 -11.41 1.00
C GLN A 63 -9.48 -12.61 1.90
N VAL A 64 -8.95 -13.78 1.56
CA VAL A 64 -9.18 -15.05 2.27
C VAL A 64 -8.10 -15.37 3.30
N SER A 65 -7.17 -14.46 3.55
CA SER A 65 -6.17 -14.61 4.59
C SER A 65 -6.81 -14.66 5.98
N GLY A 66 -6.31 -15.55 6.84
CA GLY A 66 -6.64 -15.51 8.27
C GLY A 66 -5.87 -14.42 9.02
N HIS A 67 -4.80 -13.90 8.40
CA HIS A 67 -4.05 -12.75 8.90
C HIS A 67 -4.80 -11.45 8.61
N THR A 68 -4.60 -10.45 9.47
CA THR A 68 -5.43 -9.25 9.45
C THR A 68 -4.86 -8.14 8.59
N GLU A 69 -5.57 -7.85 7.50
CA GLU A 69 -5.08 -6.98 6.44
C GLU A 69 -6.20 -6.20 5.76
N ALA A 70 -5.84 -5.06 5.18
CA ALA A 70 -6.77 -4.18 4.47
C ALA A 70 -6.08 -3.48 3.30
N PRO A 71 -6.77 -3.33 2.15
CA PRO A 71 -6.32 -2.41 1.11
C PRO A 71 -6.54 -0.97 1.59
N ILE A 72 -5.53 -0.14 1.39
CA ILE A 72 -5.64 1.31 1.58
C ILE A 72 -5.49 2.01 0.24
N ILE A 73 -6.22 3.11 0.08
CA ILE A 73 -6.29 3.89 -1.16
C ILE A 73 -5.46 5.16 -0.96
N LEU A 74 -4.41 5.33 -1.76
CA LEU A 74 -3.55 6.49 -1.80
C LEU A 74 -3.83 7.25 -3.10
N VAL A 75 -4.25 8.51 -2.98
CA VAL A 75 -4.70 9.33 -4.12
C VAL A 75 -3.72 10.44 -4.40
N ASN A 76 -3.44 10.64 -5.68
CA ASN A 76 -2.51 11.63 -6.18
C ASN A 76 -3.10 12.43 -7.35
N GLY A 77 -2.61 13.65 -7.50
CA GLY A 77 -2.96 14.57 -8.58
C GLY A 77 -4.24 15.37 -8.35
N PRO A 78 -4.67 16.15 -9.37
CA PRO A 78 -5.77 17.09 -9.26
C PRO A 78 -7.13 16.49 -8.86
N ILE A 79 -7.31 15.17 -8.99
CA ILE A 79 -8.54 14.50 -8.56
C ILE A 79 -8.79 14.64 -7.06
N ALA A 80 -7.75 14.76 -6.23
CA ALA A 80 -7.91 14.83 -4.77
C ALA A 80 -8.81 16.00 -4.37
N GLU A 81 -8.53 17.20 -4.90
CA GLU A 81 -9.36 18.39 -4.67
C GLU A 81 -10.74 18.28 -5.32
N LYS A 82 -10.80 17.81 -6.58
CA LYS A 82 -12.07 17.66 -7.32
C LYS A 82 -13.06 16.72 -6.62
N ALA A 83 -12.55 15.62 -6.04
CA ALA A 83 -13.34 14.63 -5.31
C ALA A 83 -13.63 15.06 -3.85
N GLY A 84 -13.07 16.19 -3.40
CA GLY A 84 -13.20 16.70 -2.03
C GLY A 84 -12.50 15.85 -0.98
N ILE A 85 -11.44 15.12 -1.37
CA ILE A 85 -10.64 14.29 -0.46
C ILE A 85 -9.79 15.21 0.40
N ASN A 86 -9.88 15.04 1.72
CA ASN A 86 -9.02 15.76 2.64
C ASN A 86 -7.63 15.10 2.68
N PHE A 87 -6.61 15.92 2.45
CA PHE A 87 -5.19 15.60 2.58
C PHE A 87 -4.50 16.49 3.64
N GLY A 88 -5.24 17.42 4.26
CA GLY A 88 -4.73 18.32 5.29
C GLY A 88 -4.87 17.74 6.69
N THR A 89 -4.92 18.61 7.70
CA THR A 89 -5.10 18.22 9.10
C THR A 89 -6.20 17.16 9.25
N THR A 90 -5.89 16.10 10.02
CA THR A 90 -6.75 14.93 10.23
C THR A 90 -7.10 14.09 8.99
N ALA A 91 -6.26 14.06 7.93
CA ALA A 91 -6.51 13.29 6.70
C ALA A 91 -6.88 11.79 6.92
N MET A 92 -6.37 11.15 7.98
CA MET A 92 -6.70 9.76 8.37
C MET A 92 -7.78 9.67 9.47
N GLY A 93 -8.33 10.80 9.90
CA GLY A 93 -9.28 10.90 11.00
C GLY A 93 -10.74 10.83 10.57
N PRO A 94 -11.69 10.77 11.52
CA PRO A 94 -13.11 10.84 11.23
C PRO A 94 -13.58 12.29 10.99
N GLY A 95 -14.87 12.47 10.70
CA GLY A 95 -15.55 13.77 10.69
C GLY A 95 -16.00 14.24 9.31
N VAL A 96 -16.79 15.32 9.29
CA VAL A 96 -17.39 15.89 8.05
C VAL A 96 -16.32 16.27 7.03
N ILE A 97 -15.18 16.77 7.50
CA ILE A 97 -14.02 17.12 6.65
C ILE A 97 -13.45 15.90 5.89
N ASN A 98 -13.59 14.70 6.44
CA ASN A 98 -13.15 13.44 5.84
C ASN A 98 -14.32 12.64 5.25
N SER A 99 -15.45 13.30 4.93
CA SER A 99 -16.64 12.61 4.39
C SER A 99 -16.35 11.93 3.05
N ALA A 100 -15.57 12.56 2.17
CA ALA A 100 -15.12 11.96 0.91
C ALA A 100 -14.21 10.74 1.14
N ASN A 101 -13.16 10.90 1.96
CA ASN A 101 -12.23 9.84 2.35
C ASN A 101 -12.98 8.61 2.89
N THR A 102 -13.89 8.85 3.85
CA THR A 102 -14.70 7.80 4.48
C THR A 102 -15.62 7.12 3.47
N ALA A 103 -16.30 7.89 2.62
CA ALA A 103 -17.21 7.36 1.61
C ALA A 103 -16.49 6.47 0.60
N ILE A 104 -15.32 6.90 0.08
CA ILE A 104 -14.55 6.13 -0.90
C ILE A 104 -14.03 4.82 -0.28
N GLY A 105 -13.38 4.90 0.89
CA GLY A 105 -12.87 3.72 1.57
C GLY A 105 -13.99 2.72 1.90
N ARG A 106 -15.13 3.21 2.40
CA ARG A 106 -16.30 2.39 2.68
C ARG A 106 -16.91 1.79 1.40
N ALA A 107 -16.92 2.53 0.30
CA ALA A 107 -17.43 2.05 -0.98
C ALA A 107 -16.61 0.86 -1.50
N LEU A 108 -15.29 0.94 -1.41
CA LEU A 108 -14.42 -0.20 -1.74
C LEU A 108 -14.81 -1.41 -0.89
N ARG A 109 -14.90 -1.24 0.44
CA ARG A 109 -15.27 -2.34 1.34
C ARG A 109 -16.65 -2.94 1.02
N LEU A 110 -17.64 -2.12 0.69
CA LEU A 110 -18.97 -2.60 0.27
C LEU A 110 -18.91 -3.38 -1.04
N CYS A 111 -18.10 -2.96 -2.02
CA CYS A 111 -17.90 -3.74 -3.25
C CYS A 111 -17.33 -5.13 -2.94
N LEU A 112 -16.28 -5.19 -2.11
CA LEU A 112 -15.67 -6.45 -1.68
C LEU A 112 -16.69 -7.40 -1.03
N ILE A 113 -17.60 -6.87 -0.21
CA ILE A 113 -18.66 -7.65 0.45
C ILE A 113 -19.75 -8.07 -0.54
N ASN A 114 -20.36 -7.10 -1.22
CA ASN A 114 -21.60 -7.32 -1.98
C ASN A 114 -21.37 -7.93 -3.36
N ILE A 115 -20.19 -7.71 -3.96
CA ILE A 115 -19.82 -8.25 -5.27
C ILE A 115 -18.86 -9.42 -5.09
N GLY A 116 -17.82 -9.25 -4.27
CA GLY A 116 -16.80 -10.26 -4.01
C GLY A 116 -17.20 -11.36 -3.02
N TYR A 117 -18.38 -11.26 -2.38
CA TYR A 117 -18.82 -12.15 -1.31
C TYR A 117 -17.83 -12.26 -0.12
N CYS A 118 -17.03 -11.22 0.13
CA CYS A 118 -16.07 -11.15 1.24
C CYS A 118 -16.77 -10.86 2.58
N ASN A 119 -17.73 -11.71 2.94
CA ASN A 119 -18.45 -11.65 4.21
C ASN A 119 -17.57 -12.22 5.34
N ALA A 120 -17.68 -11.64 6.53
CA ALA A 120 -17.00 -12.16 7.73
C ALA A 120 -17.29 -13.67 7.91
N GLY A 121 -16.23 -14.45 8.12
CA GLY A 121 -16.27 -15.91 8.22
C GLY A 121 -16.20 -16.61 6.86
N ALA A 122 -17.18 -16.40 5.97
CA ALA A 122 -17.30 -17.17 4.73
C ALA A 122 -16.33 -16.74 3.62
N GLY A 123 -16.05 -15.44 3.50
CA GLY A 123 -15.13 -14.87 2.49
C GLY A 123 -14.07 -13.95 3.07
N ASP A 124 -14.04 -13.82 4.40
CA ASP A 124 -13.06 -13.06 5.18
C ASP A 124 -12.84 -13.80 6.52
N PRO A 125 -11.92 -14.76 6.58
CA PRO A 125 -11.70 -15.61 7.75
C PRO A 125 -10.76 -14.97 8.79
N ASN A 126 -10.63 -13.65 8.79
CA ASN A 126 -9.85 -12.89 9.77
C ASN A 126 -10.14 -13.32 11.22
N PHE A 127 -9.11 -13.70 11.97
CA PHE A 127 -9.27 -14.14 13.36
C PHE A 127 -9.65 -13.01 14.32
N VAL A 128 -9.14 -11.79 14.11
CA VAL A 128 -9.39 -10.63 15.00
C VAL A 128 -10.03 -9.46 14.24
N GLY A 129 -9.48 -9.04 13.10
CA GLY A 129 -9.98 -7.89 12.34
C GLY A 129 -9.21 -6.59 12.61
N LEU A 130 -9.27 -5.65 11.67
CA LEU A 130 -8.54 -4.37 11.71
C LEU A 130 -9.50 -3.20 11.47
N PRO A 131 -9.38 -2.09 12.22
CA PRO A 131 -10.13 -0.87 11.93
C PRO A 131 -9.88 -0.35 10.49
N THR A 132 -8.68 -0.53 9.94
CA THR A 132 -8.34 -0.17 8.56
C THR A 132 -9.26 -0.85 7.52
N LYS A 133 -9.81 -2.04 7.85
CA LYS A 133 -10.67 -2.82 6.95
C LYS A 133 -12.09 -2.23 6.80
N PHE A 134 -12.48 -1.26 7.64
CA PHE A 134 -13.69 -0.45 7.39
C PHE A 134 -13.55 0.43 6.14
N GLY A 135 -12.31 0.68 5.70
CA GLY A 135 -11.97 1.49 4.55
C GLY A 135 -11.03 2.62 4.93
N MET A 136 -9.99 2.84 4.13
CA MET A 136 -9.06 3.94 4.30
C MET A 136 -8.71 4.53 2.94
N CYS A 137 -8.99 5.82 2.77
CA CYS A 137 -8.65 6.57 1.57
C CYS A 137 -8.03 7.90 2.00
N ILE A 138 -6.84 8.20 1.50
CA ILE A 138 -6.13 9.44 1.76
C ILE A 138 -5.53 9.97 0.46
N ALA A 139 -5.30 11.27 0.41
CA ALA A 139 -4.58 11.91 -0.68
C ALA A 139 -3.25 12.50 -0.20
N GLU A 140 -2.28 12.61 -1.10
CA GLU A 140 -1.03 13.29 -0.81
C GLU A 140 -1.28 14.79 -0.67
N ASN A 141 -0.63 15.43 0.30
CA ASN A 141 -0.65 16.87 0.45
C ASN A 141 0.43 17.49 -0.44
N GLU A 142 0.18 17.48 -1.74
CA GLU A 142 1.15 17.89 -2.76
C GLU A 142 1.59 19.35 -2.61
N ALA A 143 0.73 20.21 -2.05
CA ALA A 143 1.03 21.61 -1.80
C ALA A 143 1.96 21.85 -0.61
N ALA A 144 1.92 20.98 0.40
CA ALA A 144 2.78 21.08 1.60
C ALA A 144 3.98 20.13 1.57
N SER A 145 4.01 19.18 0.64
CA SER A 145 5.13 18.27 0.44
C SER A 145 6.34 19.03 -0.13
N PRO A 146 7.55 18.82 0.41
CA PRO A 146 8.76 19.36 -0.20
C PRO A 146 9.23 18.55 -1.42
N TRP A 147 8.64 17.38 -1.67
CA TRP A 147 8.98 16.49 -2.77
C TRP A 147 7.84 16.42 -3.77
N GLN A 148 8.17 16.03 -5.01
CA GLN A 148 7.15 15.72 -6.00
C GLN A 148 6.23 14.59 -5.50
N PRO A 149 4.96 14.58 -5.91
CA PRO A 149 4.00 13.56 -5.49
C PRO A 149 4.33 12.17 -6.05
N TYR A 150 3.86 11.13 -5.36
CA TYR A 150 4.19 9.73 -5.65
C TYR A 150 3.83 9.29 -7.08
N HIS A 151 2.72 9.77 -7.66
CA HIS A 151 2.39 9.46 -9.06
C HIS A 151 3.50 9.92 -10.03
N MET A 152 4.17 11.03 -9.76
CA MET A 152 5.28 11.49 -10.62
C MET A 152 6.51 10.59 -10.49
N ASP A 153 6.73 9.96 -9.33
CA ASP A 153 7.80 8.96 -9.16
C ASP A 153 7.55 7.72 -10.03
N LEU A 154 6.29 7.47 -10.41
CA LEU A 154 5.87 6.39 -11.32
C LEU A 154 5.82 6.82 -12.79
N GLY A 155 6.19 8.07 -13.11
CA GLY A 155 6.25 8.59 -14.47
C GLY A 155 4.98 9.27 -14.99
N TYR A 156 3.95 9.43 -14.15
CA TYR A 156 2.78 10.24 -14.49
C TYR A 156 3.14 11.74 -14.51
N LYS A 157 2.40 12.53 -15.29
CA LYS A 157 2.54 13.99 -15.31
C LYS A 157 1.85 14.63 -14.12
N LYS A 158 2.29 15.84 -13.76
CA LYS A 158 1.74 16.63 -12.65
C LYS A 158 0.22 16.90 -12.75
N ASP A 159 -0.31 16.97 -13.96
CA ASP A 159 -1.73 17.22 -14.22
C ASP A 159 -2.57 15.94 -14.40
N GLU A 160 -1.93 14.76 -14.38
CA GLU A 160 -2.58 13.45 -14.39
C GLU A 160 -2.86 13.00 -12.94
N SER A 161 -3.94 12.25 -12.75
CA SER A 161 -4.31 11.73 -11.44
C SER A 161 -4.14 10.22 -11.39
N ALA A 162 -3.67 9.71 -10.25
CA ALA A 162 -3.48 8.29 -10.06
C ALA A 162 -3.98 7.84 -8.69
N VAL A 163 -4.40 6.58 -8.63
CA VAL A 163 -4.73 5.88 -7.40
C VAL A 163 -3.79 4.71 -7.23
N THR A 164 -3.12 4.66 -6.08
CA THR A 164 -2.33 3.51 -5.65
C THR A 164 -3.09 2.77 -4.56
N VAL A 165 -3.23 1.45 -4.72
CA VAL A 165 -3.72 0.56 -3.67
C VAL A 165 -2.57 -0.29 -3.16
N VAL A 166 -2.43 -0.35 -1.84
CA VAL A 166 -1.45 -1.20 -1.16
C VAL A 166 -2.13 -1.95 -0.02
N THR A 167 -1.76 -3.22 0.14
CA THR A 167 -2.31 -4.06 1.21
C THR A 167 -1.43 -3.97 2.44
N VAL A 168 -2.05 -3.63 3.58
CA VAL A 168 -1.35 -3.35 4.82
C VAL A 168 -2.07 -3.91 6.04
N THR A 169 -1.36 -3.99 7.16
CA THR A 169 -1.93 -4.14 8.49
C THR A 169 -2.45 -2.80 9.04
N GLY A 170 -2.63 -2.71 10.36
CA GLY A 170 -3.00 -1.46 11.03
C GLY A 170 -1.85 -0.45 11.07
N PRO A 171 -2.16 0.87 11.14
CA PRO A 171 -1.14 1.88 11.38
C PRO A 171 -0.50 1.70 12.75
N THR A 172 0.81 1.88 12.81
CA THR A 172 1.53 2.15 14.06
C THR A 172 2.07 3.56 14.01
N THR A 173 1.70 4.38 14.99
CA THR A 173 2.17 5.76 15.07
C THR A 173 3.65 5.80 15.44
N ILE A 174 4.43 6.53 14.64
CA ILE A 174 5.81 6.89 14.96
C ILE A 174 5.76 8.12 15.85
N ILE A 175 6.06 7.91 17.13
CA ILE A 175 6.07 8.96 18.14
C ILE A 175 7.43 9.65 18.10
N ASP A 176 7.45 10.89 17.60
CA ASP A 176 8.70 11.61 17.38
C ASP A 176 8.68 13.07 17.88
N PRO A 177 8.55 13.32 19.18
CA PRO A 177 8.53 14.69 19.71
C PRO A 177 9.92 15.36 19.76
N ARG A 178 10.99 14.67 19.35
CA ARG A 178 12.38 15.09 19.65
C ARG A 178 13.29 15.21 18.45
N SER A 179 13.03 14.54 17.32
CA SER A 179 13.97 14.58 16.19
C SER A 179 14.10 16.00 15.62
N LYS A 180 15.35 16.46 15.54
CA LYS A 180 15.71 17.81 15.07
C LYS A 180 16.39 17.81 13.71
N ASN A 181 16.84 16.66 13.26
CA ASN A 181 17.51 16.49 11.97
C ASN A 181 16.97 15.25 11.24
N HIS A 182 17.42 15.07 10.00
CA HIS A 182 16.99 13.96 9.14
C HIS A 182 17.42 12.60 9.70
N GLU A 183 18.62 12.50 10.27
CA GLU A 183 19.16 11.26 10.83
C GLU A 183 18.36 10.77 12.04
N ASP A 184 18.02 11.64 12.99
CA ASP A 184 17.13 11.33 14.12
C ASP A 184 15.78 10.80 13.61
N THR A 185 15.20 11.49 12.63
CA THR A 185 13.89 11.18 12.05
C THR A 185 13.91 9.81 11.37
N LEU A 186 14.94 9.56 10.54
CA LEU A 186 15.10 8.33 9.79
C LEU A 186 15.46 7.14 10.69
N ASN A 187 16.28 7.34 11.73
CA ASN A 187 16.54 6.34 12.76
C ASN A 187 15.24 5.93 13.48
N ASN A 188 14.38 6.90 13.82
CA ASN A 188 13.11 6.60 14.46
C ASN A 188 12.17 5.81 13.52
N ILE A 189 12.08 6.20 12.24
CA ILE A 189 11.34 5.43 11.23
C ILE A 189 11.91 4.00 11.10
N SER A 190 13.23 3.85 11.05
CA SER A 190 13.91 2.56 10.96
C SER A 190 13.58 1.64 12.14
N SER A 191 13.36 2.20 13.33
CA SER A 191 12.97 1.41 14.51
C SER A 191 11.65 0.63 14.34
N MET A 192 10.80 1.04 13.40
CA MET A 192 9.54 0.34 13.09
C MET A 192 9.75 -0.95 12.28
N MET A 193 10.94 -1.17 11.73
CA MET A 193 11.26 -2.31 10.85
C MET A 193 11.59 -3.60 11.61
N PHE A 194 11.61 -3.58 12.93
CA PHE A 194 12.07 -4.71 13.77
C PHE A 194 10.93 -5.53 14.36
N TYR A 195 9.88 -5.84 13.60
CA TYR A 195 8.90 -6.83 14.03
C TYR A 195 9.46 -8.25 13.79
N PRO A 196 9.76 -9.03 14.84
CA PRO A 196 10.20 -10.41 14.64
C PRO A 196 9.11 -11.19 13.88
N ASN A 197 9.53 -11.89 12.82
CA ASN A 197 8.66 -12.70 11.95
C ASN A 197 7.75 -11.90 11.01
N ALA A 198 7.89 -10.58 10.94
CA ALA A 198 7.23 -9.75 9.94
C ALA A 198 8.10 -9.68 8.67
N GLY A 199 8.40 -10.83 8.06
CA GLY A 199 8.91 -10.93 6.69
C GLY A 199 10.24 -10.27 6.32
N SER A 200 10.94 -9.59 7.23
CA SER A 200 12.21 -8.90 6.90
C SER A 200 13.26 -9.88 6.36
N GLY A 201 13.75 -9.60 5.15
CA GLY A 201 14.72 -10.44 4.45
C GLY A 201 14.13 -11.69 3.78
N ASN A 202 12.80 -11.87 3.78
CA ASN A 202 12.15 -13.00 3.09
C ASN A 202 12.36 -12.98 1.58
N TRP A 203 12.64 -11.82 0.99
CA TRP A 203 12.96 -11.69 -0.44
C TRP A 203 14.14 -12.58 -0.85
N LEU A 204 15.03 -12.94 0.09
CA LEU A 204 16.11 -13.89 -0.15
C LEU A 204 15.61 -15.28 -0.60
N LYS A 205 14.38 -15.65 -0.19
CA LYS A 205 13.70 -16.90 -0.58
C LYS A 205 13.01 -16.81 -1.95
N GLY A 206 13.05 -15.66 -2.60
CA GLY A 206 12.37 -15.36 -3.85
C GLY A 206 11.09 -14.56 -3.65
N TRP A 207 10.52 -14.14 -4.78
CA TRP A 207 9.28 -13.36 -4.81
C TRP A 207 8.05 -14.23 -4.60
N GLU A 208 7.05 -13.62 -3.97
CA GLU A 208 5.72 -14.20 -3.81
C GLU A 208 5.06 -14.43 -5.18
N SER A 209 4.05 -15.28 -5.22
CA SER A 209 3.32 -15.54 -6.46
C SER A 209 1.81 -15.47 -6.30
N ALA A 210 1.16 -14.74 -7.21
CA ALA A 210 -0.28 -14.54 -7.24
C ALA A 210 -0.92 -15.37 -8.35
N GLN A 211 -2.07 -15.98 -8.08
CA GLN A 211 -2.86 -16.65 -9.11
C GLN A 211 -3.59 -15.61 -9.97
N ILE A 212 -3.57 -15.77 -11.29
CA ILE A 212 -4.30 -14.88 -12.19
C ILE A 212 -5.75 -15.37 -12.30
N GLY A 213 -6.65 -14.80 -11.49
CA GLY A 213 -8.07 -15.16 -11.46
C GLY A 213 -8.27 -16.69 -11.35
N HIS A 214 -9.12 -17.27 -12.20
CA HIS A 214 -9.36 -18.72 -12.25
C HIS A 214 -8.39 -19.51 -13.13
N THR A 215 -7.28 -18.93 -13.55
CA THR A 215 -6.34 -19.63 -14.42
C THR A 215 -5.35 -20.48 -13.62
N ASN A 216 -4.70 -21.44 -14.26
CA ASN A 216 -3.54 -22.15 -13.69
C ASN A 216 -2.23 -21.37 -13.80
N ARG A 217 -2.30 -20.08 -14.20
CA ARG A 217 -1.12 -19.23 -14.32
C ARG A 217 -0.90 -18.50 -13.02
N ARG A 218 0.36 -18.45 -12.59
CA ARG A 218 0.82 -17.59 -11.51
C ARG A 218 1.79 -16.55 -12.06
N ILE A 219 1.75 -15.36 -11.51
CA ILE A 219 2.81 -14.37 -11.73
C ILE A 219 3.58 -14.18 -10.43
N GLN A 220 4.86 -13.89 -10.54
CA GLN A 220 5.62 -13.40 -9.41
C GLN A 220 5.38 -11.90 -9.24
N TYR A 221 5.37 -11.44 -8.01
CA TYR A 221 5.30 -10.02 -7.69
C TYR A 221 6.23 -9.70 -6.53
N GLN A 222 6.83 -8.52 -6.58
CA GLN A 222 7.66 -8.03 -5.50
C GLN A 222 6.77 -7.50 -4.37
N GLY A 223 7.13 -7.81 -3.13
CA GLY A 223 6.45 -7.35 -1.93
C GLY A 223 7.18 -7.84 -0.68
N PRO A 224 6.82 -7.32 0.51
CA PRO A 224 5.81 -6.29 0.74
C PRO A 224 6.32 -4.87 0.45
N TYR A 225 5.40 -3.91 0.36
CA TYR A 225 5.69 -2.47 0.34
C TYR A 225 5.17 -1.84 1.63
N HIS A 226 5.95 -0.99 2.30
CA HIS A 226 5.62 -0.41 3.59
C HIS A 226 5.32 1.09 3.49
N PRO A 227 4.03 1.49 3.54
CA PRO A 227 3.65 2.89 3.64
C PRO A 227 4.15 3.55 4.92
N ILE A 228 4.90 4.63 4.73
CA ILE A 228 5.35 5.55 5.77
C ILE A 228 4.68 6.88 5.48
N ILE A 229 3.59 7.12 6.20
CA ILE A 229 2.80 8.34 6.08
C ILE A 229 3.44 9.43 6.93
N LEU A 230 4.10 10.37 6.26
CA LEU A 230 4.81 11.49 6.88
C LEU A 230 3.88 12.70 7.00
N SER A 231 3.97 13.40 8.12
CA SER A 231 3.49 14.78 8.16
C SER A 231 4.39 15.68 7.29
N PRO A 232 3.89 16.83 6.81
CA PRO A 232 4.71 17.79 6.08
C PRO A 232 5.99 18.20 6.83
N SER A 233 5.94 18.36 8.16
CA SER A 233 7.13 18.78 8.93
C SER A 233 8.24 17.72 8.93
N ARG A 234 7.89 16.42 8.93
CA ARG A 234 8.88 15.34 8.90
C ARG A 234 9.55 15.27 7.53
N ALA A 235 8.77 15.43 6.46
CA ALA A 235 9.31 15.52 5.11
C ALA A 235 10.23 16.74 4.93
N VAL A 236 9.82 17.91 5.43
CA VAL A 236 10.59 19.16 5.33
C VAL A 236 11.95 19.04 6.03
N ILE A 237 12.03 18.42 7.21
CA ILE A 237 13.33 18.22 7.90
C ILE A 237 14.33 17.45 7.03
N MET A 238 13.87 16.45 6.27
CA MET A 238 14.73 15.69 5.36
C MET A 238 15.11 16.54 4.13
N ALA A 239 14.15 17.24 3.54
CA ALA A 239 14.39 18.09 2.37
C ALA A 239 15.32 19.28 2.67
N GLU A 240 15.22 19.92 3.83
CA GLU A 240 16.11 21.00 4.28
C GLU A 240 17.55 20.52 4.50
N ALA A 241 17.73 19.23 4.79
CA ALA A 241 19.03 18.59 4.82
C ALA A 241 19.57 18.22 3.42
N GLY A 242 18.86 18.59 2.36
CA GLY A 242 19.22 18.30 0.97
C GLY A 242 18.84 16.90 0.49
N MET A 243 18.06 16.14 1.26
CA MET A 243 17.63 14.80 0.84
C MET A 243 16.43 14.86 -0.10
N SER A 244 16.55 14.18 -1.24
CA SER A 244 15.38 13.81 -2.03
C SER A 244 14.59 12.70 -1.34
N LYS A 245 13.34 12.47 -1.78
CA LYS A 245 12.54 11.31 -1.36
C LYS A 245 13.31 10.00 -1.58
N ARG A 246 14.04 9.90 -2.70
CA ARG A 246 14.84 8.74 -3.08
C ARG A 246 16.05 8.54 -2.16
N ASP A 247 16.69 9.61 -1.72
CA ASP A 247 17.79 9.53 -0.76
C ASP A 247 17.30 9.00 0.60
N ALA A 248 16.13 9.44 1.05
CA ALA A 248 15.52 8.94 2.29
C ALA A 248 15.18 7.44 2.19
N GLN A 249 14.61 7.00 1.08
CA GLN A 249 14.37 5.58 0.79
C GLN A 249 15.68 4.76 0.80
N LYS A 250 16.71 5.25 0.11
CA LYS A 250 18.02 4.60 0.06
C LYS A 250 18.65 4.49 1.44
N TRP A 251 18.58 5.55 2.23
CA TRP A 251 19.05 5.54 3.61
C TRP A 251 18.31 4.46 4.42
N LEU A 252 16.98 4.37 4.31
CA LEU A 252 16.21 3.34 5.01
C LEU A 252 16.62 1.94 4.58
N HIS A 253 16.81 1.69 3.29
CA HIS A 253 17.26 0.40 2.77
C HIS A 253 18.66 0.01 3.28
N GLU A 254 19.58 0.97 3.39
CA GLU A 254 20.94 0.73 3.89
C GLU A 254 20.97 0.48 5.41
N ASN A 255 20.09 1.12 6.18
CA ASN A 255 20.11 1.08 7.64
C ASN A 255 19.11 0.10 8.27
N CYS A 256 18.02 -0.24 7.58
CA CYS A 256 17.06 -1.24 8.03
C CYS A 256 17.57 -2.64 7.65
N ARG A 257 18.29 -3.27 8.57
CA ARG A 257 19.02 -4.53 8.33
C ARG A 257 18.45 -5.67 9.17
N ALA A 258 18.33 -6.84 8.56
CA ALA A 258 17.93 -8.08 9.22
C ALA A 258 19.12 -9.03 9.37
N SER A 259 19.20 -9.75 10.48
CA SER A 259 20.21 -10.79 10.69
C SER A 259 19.96 -11.96 9.74
N LEU A 260 20.96 -12.31 8.94
CA LEU A 260 20.89 -13.45 8.02
C LEU A 260 20.71 -14.76 8.81
N ARG A 261 21.42 -14.91 9.93
CA ARG A 261 21.23 -16.04 10.85
C ARG A 261 19.77 -16.18 11.32
N SER A 262 19.11 -15.07 11.65
CA SER A 262 17.69 -15.10 12.05
C SER A 262 16.79 -15.59 10.90
N ILE A 263 17.08 -15.18 9.67
CA ILE A 263 16.32 -15.59 8.48
C ILE A 263 16.51 -17.09 8.21
N LEU A 264 17.76 -17.56 8.19
CA LEU A 264 18.10 -18.97 7.97
C LEU A 264 17.51 -19.87 9.06
N SER A 265 17.38 -19.37 10.30
CA SER A 265 16.75 -20.15 11.39
C SER A 265 15.25 -20.41 11.20
N LYS A 266 14.58 -19.68 10.30
CA LYS A 266 13.13 -19.77 10.06
C LYS A 266 12.76 -20.66 8.87
N GLY A 267 13.74 -21.27 8.20
CA GLY A 267 13.54 -22.19 7.09
C GLY A 267 14.54 -21.97 5.97
N ASP A 268 14.66 -22.99 5.12
CA ASP A 268 15.70 -23.07 4.10
C ASP A 268 15.52 -22.03 2.98
N ILE A 269 16.64 -21.65 2.37
CA ILE A 269 16.66 -20.87 1.14
C ILE A 269 16.59 -21.85 -0.04
N PRO A 270 15.73 -21.63 -1.05
CA PRO A 270 15.68 -22.50 -2.22
C PRO A 270 17.03 -22.61 -2.93
N THR A 271 17.48 -23.84 -3.17
CA THR A 271 18.74 -24.14 -3.86
C THR A 271 18.52 -24.92 -5.15
N ASP A 272 19.42 -24.73 -6.11
CA ASP A 272 19.52 -25.59 -7.28
C ASP A 272 20.10 -26.98 -6.93
N SER A 273 20.32 -27.83 -7.94
CA SER A 273 20.89 -29.16 -7.75
C SER A 273 22.33 -29.18 -7.23
N ASP A 274 23.05 -28.07 -7.39
CA ASP A 274 24.44 -27.90 -6.97
C ASP A 274 24.55 -27.24 -5.58
N GLY A 275 23.41 -26.90 -4.97
CA GLY A 275 23.33 -26.26 -3.66
C GLY A 275 23.49 -24.74 -3.70
N ASN A 276 23.47 -24.11 -4.88
CA ASN A 276 23.52 -22.65 -4.97
C ASN A 276 22.13 -22.04 -4.72
N TRP A 277 22.07 -20.90 -4.03
CA TRP A 277 20.81 -20.17 -3.83
C TRP A 277 20.24 -19.74 -5.19
N ILE A 278 18.95 -20.04 -5.42
CA ILE A 278 18.31 -19.81 -6.72
C ILE A 278 18.13 -18.32 -7.02
N HIS A 279 17.66 -17.55 -6.04
CA HIS A 279 17.20 -16.17 -6.26
C HIS A 279 18.30 -15.13 -6.07
N HIS A 280 19.22 -15.38 -5.13
CA HIS A 280 20.31 -14.46 -4.78
C HIS A 280 21.63 -15.20 -4.54
N PRO A 281 22.16 -15.91 -5.54
CA PRO A 281 23.42 -16.64 -5.43
C PRO A 281 24.59 -15.73 -5.00
N GLU A 282 24.54 -14.45 -5.35
CA GLU A 282 25.54 -13.45 -4.97
C GLU A 282 25.65 -13.23 -3.46
N LEU A 283 24.62 -13.56 -2.68
CA LEU A 283 24.60 -13.37 -1.23
C LEU A 283 24.95 -14.64 -0.45
N GLN A 284 25.04 -15.80 -1.11
CA GLN A 284 25.27 -17.08 -0.45
C GLN A 284 26.59 -17.13 0.34
N HIS A 285 27.61 -16.39 -0.10
CA HIS A 285 28.90 -16.27 0.62
C HIS A 285 28.75 -15.69 2.04
N LEU A 286 27.63 -15.01 2.35
CA LEU A 286 27.35 -14.48 3.67
C LEU A 286 26.82 -15.54 4.65
N ALA A 287 26.37 -16.71 4.15
CA ALA A 287 25.72 -17.74 4.97
C ALA A 287 26.61 -18.27 6.11
N ASP A 288 27.93 -18.29 5.89
CA ASP A 288 28.90 -18.77 6.88
C ASP A 288 29.29 -17.70 7.91
N ASN A 289 28.90 -16.44 7.71
CA ASN A 289 29.20 -15.35 8.63
C ASN A 289 28.07 -15.20 9.67
N PRO A 290 28.33 -15.46 10.98
CA PRO A 290 27.30 -15.44 12.02
C PRO A 290 26.72 -14.03 12.27
N ASP A 291 27.46 -12.99 11.92
CA ASP A 291 27.09 -11.58 12.12
C ASP A 291 26.61 -10.92 10.82
N ALA A 292 26.47 -11.69 9.73
CA ALA A 292 25.98 -11.16 8.48
C ALA A 292 24.55 -10.61 8.64
N THR A 293 24.35 -9.46 8.02
CA THR A 293 23.03 -8.86 7.85
C THR A 293 22.74 -8.68 6.37
N ILE A 294 21.47 -8.53 6.03
CA ILE A 294 20.99 -8.12 4.70
C ILE A 294 19.91 -7.04 4.85
N PRO A 295 19.59 -6.27 3.79
CA PRO A 295 18.48 -5.32 3.84
C PRO A 295 17.15 -6.00 4.22
N ALA A 296 16.33 -5.31 5.01
CA ALA A 296 15.03 -5.84 5.44
C ALA A 296 14.05 -6.00 4.27
N LEU A 297 14.09 -5.08 3.31
CA LEU A 297 13.38 -5.14 2.03
C LEU A 297 14.41 -5.19 0.90
N GLU A 298 14.03 -5.74 -0.26
CA GLU A 298 14.96 -5.97 -1.37
C GLU A 298 15.38 -4.68 -2.08
N SER A 299 14.49 -3.67 -2.09
CA SER A 299 14.72 -2.41 -2.78
C SER A 299 14.29 -1.20 -1.95
N PRO A 300 14.92 -0.03 -2.15
CA PRO A 300 14.52 1.21 -1.48
C PRO A 300 13.09 1.67 -1.81
N GLU A 301 12.56 1.34 -2.97
CA GLU A 301 11.21 1.68 -3.45
C GLU A 301 10.12 1.07 -2.56
N GLN A 302 10.42 -0.03 -1.87
CA GLN A 302 9.49 -0.69 -0.95
C GLN A 302 9.25 0.11 0.34
N TYR A 303 10.03 1.15 0.61
CA TYR A 303 9.74 2.15 1.64
C TYR A 303 8.91 3.28 1.03
N LEU A 304 7.59 3.17 1.09
CA LEU A 304 6.68 4.10 0.42
C LEU A 304 6.49 5.37 1.25
N LEU A 305 7.25 6.42 0.95
CA LEU A 305 7.13 7.71 1.61
C LEU A 305 5.96 8.51 0.99
N PHE A 306 4.95 8.81 1.80
CA PHE A 306 3.76 9.55 1.37
C PHE A 306 3.49 10.71 2.32
N VAL A 307 3.38 11.94 1.82
CA VAL A 307 3.18 13.12 2.68
C VAL A 307 1.70 13.47 2.75
N THR A 308 1.08 13.40 3.91
CA THR A 308 -0.30 13.87 4.10
C THR A 308 -0.49 14.45 5.50
N GLY A 309 -1.64 15.04 5.77
CA GLY A 309 -1.93 15.59 7.08
C GLY A 309 -1.55 17.06 7.24
N GLY A 310 -1.66 17.52 8.47
CA GLY A 310 -1.18 18.84 8.91
C GLY A 310 0.23 18.77 9.49
N SER A 311 0.87 19.93 9.64
CA SER A 311 2.22 20.03 10.20
C SER A 311 2.23 19.60 11.68
N THR A 312 2.83 18.45 11.97
CA THR A 312 3.02 17.88 13.31
C THR A 312 4.33 17.08 13.35
N HIS A 313 4.81 16.65 14.50
CA HIS A 313 6.02 15.83 14.59
C HIS A 313 5.77 14.32 14.45
N TYR A 314 4.59 13.90 13.98
CA TYR A 314 4.23 12.48 13.93
C TYR A 314 4.21 11.93 12.51
N ALA A 315 4.46 10.64 12.39
CA ALA A 315 4.27 9.86 11.17
C ALA A 315 3.52 8.56 11.52
N ASN A 316 3.07 7.82 10.50
CA ASN A 316 2.48 6.49 10.70
C ASN A 316 3.16 5.49 9.79
N PHE A 317 3.54 4.35 10.36
CA PHE A 317 4.06 3.22 9.64
C PHE A 317 2.96 2.18 9.44
N PHE A 318 2.86 1.64 8.23
CA PHE A 318 2.02 0.51 7.90
C PHE A 318 2.91 -0.64 7.46
N TYR A 319 2.72 -1.80 8.10
CA TYR A 319 3.38 -3.00 7.63
C TYR A 319 2.60 -3.55 6.43
N GLY A 320 3.26 -3.61 5.27
CA GLY A 320 2.69 -4.18 4.05
C GLY A 320 2.69 -5.70 4.06
N THR A 321 1.73 -6.32 3.39
CA THR A 321 1.54 -7.77 3.45
C THR A 321 1.49 -8.46 2.09
N TYR A 322 0.87 -7.84 1.09
CA TYR A 322 0.81 -8.35 -0.28
C TYR A 322 1.36 -7.30 -1.25
N GLY A 323 0.76 -7.20 -2.44
CA GLY A 323 1.21 -6.32 -3.49
C GLY A 323 0.76 -4.88 -3.36
N ILE A 324 1.16 -4.13 -4.38
CA ILE A 324 0.84 -2.75 -4.65
C ILE A 324 0.49 -2.64 -6.13
N ALA A 325 -0.50 -1.81 -6.44
CA ALA A 325 -0.87 -1.48 -7.82
C ALA A 325 -1.22 -0.01 -7.91
N THR A 326 -0.91 0.61 -9.05
CA THR A 326 -1.30 1.99 -9.35
C THR A 326 -2.04 2.06 -10.66
N SER A 327 -3.19 2.72 -10.70
CA SER A 327 -3.98 2.94 -11.90
C SER A 327 -4.27 4.42 -12.11
N PRO A 328 -4.24 4.90 -13.37
CA PRO A 328 -4.68 6.25 -13.70
C PRO A 328 -6.18 6.41 -13.45
N VAL A 329 -6.60 7.63 -13.14
CA VAL A 329 -8.02 7.95 -12.92
C VAL A 329 -8.73 8.28 -14.24
N GLU A 330 -8.01 8.82 -15.21
CA GLU A 330 -8.57 9.29 -16.48
C GLU A 330 -9.01 8.16 -17.42
N ASP A 331 -8.48 6.94 -17.21
CA ASP A 331 -8.75 5.76 -18.04
C ASP A 331 -9.97 4.95 -17.56
N VAL A 332 -10.61 5.36 -16.45
CA VAL A 332 -11.76 4.67 -15.82
C VAL A 332 -13.03 5.52 -15.69
#